data_AF-X1CY49-F1
#
_entry.id   AF-X1CY49-F1
#
_cell.length_a   1.000
_cell.length_b   1.000
_cell.length_c   1.000
_cell.angle_alpha   90.00
_cell.angle_beta   90.00
_cell.angle_gamma   90.00
#
_symmetry.space_group_name_H-M   'P 1'
#
loop_
_entity.id
_entity.type
_entity.pdbx_description
1 polymer ?
#
loop_
_entity_poly.entity_id
_entity_poly.type
_entity_poly.pdbx_seq_one_letter_code
_entity_poly.pdbx_strand_id
1 'polypeptide(L)'
;VSFNTLLQLDGELELLMHRPVHLSVLNTDQIVFVKEVIVNGRRLYCNDLMYCNEFEMYGLAAYARLNEDRKTVLESYRMEPSEEGSDG
;
A
#
# COMPACT_ATOMS: atom_id res chain seq x y z
N VAL A 1 5.50 3.81 17.34
CA VAL A 1 5.40 5.29 17.25
C VAL A 1 3.95 5.67 17.44
N SER A 2 3.65 6.72 18.21
CA SER A 2 2.25 7.12 18.43
C SER A 2 1.72 7.96 17.27
N PHE A 3 0.40 7.95 17.04
CA PHE A 3 -0.24 8.78 16.01
C PHE A 3 0.05 10.27 16.22
N ASN A 4 -0.06 10.76 17.46
CA ASN A 4 0.21 12.17 17.77
C ASN A 4 1.65 12.56 17.44
N THR A 5 2.61 11.64 17.61
CA THR A 5 4.01 11.87 17.24
C THR A 5 4.18 12.04 15.73
N LEU A 6 3.51 11.21 14.92
CA LEU A 6 3.56 11.34 13.45
C LEU A 6 2.93 12.64 12.99
N LEU A 7 1.77 12.99 13.54
CA LEU A 7 1.05 14.22 13.18
C LEU A 7 1.87 15.48 13.50
N GLN A 8 2.56 15.50 14.64
CA GLN A 8 3.44 16.61 14.98
C GLN A 8 4.63 16.70 14.01
N LEU A 9 5.27 15.57 13.70
CA LEU A 9 6.40 15.51 12.76
C LEU A 9 6.00 15.91 11.34
N ASP A 10 4.79 15.55 10.90
CA ASP A 10 4.24 16.00 9.61
C ASP A 10 4.26 17.53 9.55
N GLY A 11 3.65 18.21 10.52
CA GLY A 11 3.59 19.67 10.56
C GLY A 11 4.98 20.32 10.61
N GLU A 12 5.91 19.76 11.37
CA GLU A 12 7.30 20.26 11.43
C GLU A 12 8.01 20.13 10.07
N LEU A 13 7.83 19.00 9.37
CA LEU A 13 8.41 18.79 8.05
C LEU A 13 7.74 19.65 6.96
N GLU A 14 6.43 19.87 7.04
CA GLU A 14 5.72 20.76 6.11
C GLU A 14 6.25 22.19 6.18
N LEU A 15 6.47 22.70 7.39
CA LEU A 15 7.05 24.02 7.62
C LEU A 15 8.47 24.10 7.07
N LEU A 16 9.30 23.07 7.26
CA LEU A 16 10.67 23.02 6.78
C LEU A 16 10.76 22.92 5.25
N MET A 17 9.88 22.14 4.64
CA MET A 17 9.91 21.81 3.21
C MET A 17 9.07 22.75 2.35
N HIS A 18 8.26 23.61 2.96
CA HIS A 18 7.30 24.50 2.30
C HIS A 18 6.36 23.77 1.31
N ARG A 19 6.00 22.53 1.64
CA ARG A 19 5.08 21.70 0.85
C ARG A 19 4.36 20.70 1.77
N PRO A 20 3.19 20.20 1.37
CA PRO A 20 2.50 19.15 2.12
C PRO A 20 3.39 17.91 2.29
N VAL A 21 3.38 17.32 3.49
CA VAL A 21 4.14 16.13 3.86
C VAL A 21 3.20 15.19 4.60
N HIS A 22 3.31 13.90 4.27
CA HIS A 22 2.58 12.86 4.97
C HIS A 22 3.54 11.74 5.37
N LEU A 23 3.65 11.51 6.67
CA LEU A 23 4.38 10.40 7.27
C LEU A 23 3.41 9.30 7.64
N SER A 24 3.77 8.08 7.26
CA SER A 24 3.06 6.87 7.64
C SER A 24 4.06 5.79 8.02
N VAL A 25 3.61 4.87 8.87
CA VAL A 25 4.37 3.67 9.22
C VAL A 25 3.92 2.55 8.31
N LEU A 26 4.83 2.07 7.46
CA LEU A 26 4.54 0.92 6.61
C LEU A 26 4.37 -0.33 7.47
N ASN A 27 3.25 -1.02 7.27
CA ASN A 27 2.97 -2.30 7.90
C ASN A 27 2.21 -3.21 6.92
N THR A 28 2.09 -4.48 7.28
CA THR A 28 1.56 -5.52 6.41
C THR A 28 0.05 -5.50 6.28
N ASP A 29 -0.66 -4.66 7.02
CA ASP A 29 -2.12 -4.52 6.91
C ASP A 29 -2.51 -3.66 5.69
N GLN A 30 -1.56 -2.88 5.18
CA GLN A 30 -1.73 -1.94 4.07
C GLN A 30 -1.02 -2.43 2.81
N ILE A 31 -1.18 -3.71 2.45
CA ILE A 31 -0.40 -4.43 1.43
C ILE A 31 -0.31 -3.66 0.09
N VAL A 32 -1.43 -3.07 -0.37
CA VAL A 32 -1.44 -2.28 -1.62
C VAL A 32 -0.56 -1.04 -1.50
N PHE A 33 -0.64 -0.32 -0.38
CA PHE A 33 0.17 0.86 -0.12
C PHE A 33 1.65 0.51 0.03
N VAL A 34 1.96 -0.58 0.74
CA VAL A 34 3.34 -1.11 0.85
C VAL A 34 3.90 -1.41 -0.54
N LYS A 35 3.16 -2.11 -1.39
CA LYS A 35 3.56 -2.39 -2.77
C LYS A 35 3.85 -1.09 -3.55
N GLU A 36 2.98 -0.08 -3.45
CA GLU A 36 3.21 1.21 -4.13
C GLU A 36 4.49 1.89 -3.65
N VAL A 37 4.75 1.90 -2.35
CA VAL A 37 5.97 2.50 -1.79
C VAL A 37 7.23 1.74 -2.21
N ILE A 38 7.20 0.41 -2.26
CA ILE A 38 8.36 -0.40 -2.68
C ILE A 38 8.66 -0.18 -4.17
N VAL A 39 7.64 -0.18 -5.03
CA VAL A 39 7.82 -0.14 -6.49
C VAL A 39 8.09 1.27 -7.00
N ASN A 40 7.36 2.26 -6.49
CA ASN A 40 7.39 3.64 -7.01
C ASN A 40 8.12 4.62 -6.09
N GLY A 41 8.42 4.22 -4.85
CA GLY A 41 9.11 5.06 -3.89
C GLY A 41 10.62 5.11 -4.11
N ARG A 42 11.27 5.93 -3.29
CA ARG A 42 12.73 6.03 -3.23
C ARG A 42 13.18 5.87 -1.79
N ARG A 43 14.06 4.90 -1.53
CA ARG A 43 14.68 4.71 -0.23
C ARG A 43 15.64 5.87 0.05
N LEU A 44 15.32 6.70 1.04
CA LEU A 44 16.14 7.84 1.45
C LEU A 44 17.17 7.47 2.53
N TYR A 45 16.85 6.49 3.37
CA TYR A 45 17.69 6.03 4.48
C TYR A 45 17.51 4.52 4.71
N CYS A 46 18.59 3.85 5.13
CA CYS A 46 18.61 2.43 5.43
C CYS A 46 19.74 2.14 6.43
N ASN A 47 19.41 1.74 7.66
CA ASN A 47 20.42 1.34 8.65
C ASN A 47 20.76 -0.15 8.58
N ASP A 48 19.79 -0.98 8.19
CA ASP A 48 19.92 -2.42 8.03
C ASP A 48 19.37 -2.82 6.66
N LEU A 49 20.30 -3.12 5.74
CA LEU A 49 19.97 -3.47 4.36
C LEU A 49 19.26 -4.82 4.26
N MET A 50 19.62 -5.77 5.11
CA MET A 50 19.04 -7.11 5.10
C MET A 50 17.57 -7.03 5.53
N TYR A 51 17.30 -6.33 6.63
CA TYR A 51 15.95 -6.10 7.11
C TYR A 51 15.07 -5.38 6.07
N CYS A 52 15.58 -4.32 5.42
CA CYS A 52 14.84 -3.63 4.38
C CYS A 52 14.52 -4.53 3.19
N ASN A 53 15.46 -5.36 2.75
CA ASN A 53 15.25 -6.26 1.61
C ASN A 53 14.26 -7.39 1.96
N GLU A 54 14.31 -7.92 3.18
CA GLU A 54 13.34 -8.91 3.67
C GLU A 54 11.93 -8.31 3.74
N PHE A 55 11.80 -7.09 4.25
CA PHE A 55 10.52 -6.37 4.28
C PHE A 55 9.96 -6.17 2.87
N GLU A 56 10.80 -5.76 1.91
CA GLU A 56 10.38 -5.57 0.52
C GLU A 56 9.93 -6.87 -0.14
N MET A 57 10.71 -7.94 0.03
CA MET A 57 10.36 -9.27 -0.46
C MET A 57 9.03 -9.74 0.12
N TYR A 58 8.85 -9.60 1.44
CA TYR A 58 7.61 -9.98 2.11
C TYR A 58 6.42 -9.17 1.58
N GLY A 59 6.56 -7.85 1.47
CA GLY A 59 5.49 -6.97 0.98
C GLY A 59 5.03 -7.33 -0.43
N LEU A 60 5.99 -7.61 -1.33
CA LEU A 60 5.68 -8.02 -2.70
C LEU A 60 5.04 -9.42 -2.76
N ALA A 61 5.53 -10.37 -1.97
CA ALA A 61 4.94 -11.71 -1.89
C ALA A 61 3.50 -11.68 -1.35
N ALA A 62 3.25 -10.90 -0.30
CA ALA A 62 1.92 -10.70 0.27
C ALA A 62 0.96 -10.06 -0.75
N TYR A 63 1.44 -9.10 -1.54
CA TYR A 63 0.65 -8.49 -2.61
C TYR A 63 0.32 -9.47 -3.73
N ALA A 64 1.27 -10.33 -4.13
CA ALA A 64 1.02 -11.37 -5.14
C ALA A 64 -0.10 -12.32 -4.68
N ARG A 65 -0.04 -12.78 -3.43
CA ARG A 65 -1.08 -13.62 -2.81
C ARG A 65 -2.45 -12.93 -2.76
N LEU A 66 -2.49 -11.67 -2.32
CA LEU A 66 -3.72 -10.88 -2.30
C LEU A 66 -4.36 -10.78 -3.70
N ASN A 67 -3.54 -10.65 -4.75
CA ASN A 67 -4.04 -10.58 -6.12
C ASN A 67 -4.55 -11.93 -6.63
N GLU A 68 -3.90 -13.04 -6.26
CA GLU A 68 -4.40 -14.40 -6.55
C GLU A 68 -5.78 -14.60 -5.92
N ASP A 69 -5.93 -14.27 -4.64
CA ASP A 69 -7.21 -14.39 -3.90
C ASP A 69 -8.30 -13.50 -4.52
N ARG A 70 -7.95 -12.27 -4.91
CA ARG A 70 -8.86 -11.34 -5.58
C ARG A 70 -9.29 -11.84 -6.95
N LYS A 71 -8.41 -12.51 -7.70
CA LYS A 71 -8.72 -13.01 -9.04
C LYS A 71 -9.90 -13.98 -9.00
N THR A 72 -9.92 -14.89 -8.02
CA THR A 72 -11.03 -15.83 -7.81
C THR A 72 -12.36 -15.11 -7.58
N VAL A 73 -12.36 -14.06 -6.75
CA VAL A 73 -13.56 -13.25 -6.46
C VAL A 73 -14.01 -12.42 -7.66
N LEU A 74 -13.07 -11.82 -8.40
CA LEU A 74 -13.41 -11.05 -9.60
C LEU A 74 -13.94 -11.92 -10.74
N GLU A 75 -13.46 -13.16 -10.85
CA GLU A 75 -13.96 -14.14 -11.80
C GLU A 75 -15.40 -14.56 -11.48
N SER A 76 -15.78 -14.71 -10.20
CA SER A 76 -17.16 -15.02 -9.83
C SER A 76 -18.14 -13.91 -10.19
N TYR A 77 -17.74 -12.64 -10.05
CA TYR A 77 -18.58 -11.50 -10.46
C TYR A 77 -18.73 -11.35 -11.98
N ARG A 78 -17.75 -11.84 -12.76
CA ARG A 78 -17.83 -11.79 -14.24
C ARG A 78 -18.79 -12.85 -14.80
N MET A 79 -19.06 -13.92 -14.05
CA MET A 79 -19.90 -15.04 -14.48
C MET A 79 -21.38 -14.89 -14.15
N GLU A 80 -21.80 -13.83 -13.44
CA GLU A 80 -23.22 -13.46 -13.33
C GLU A 80 -23.56 -12.52 -14.50
N PRO A 81 -24.14 -12.99 -15.62
CA PRO A 81 -24.79 -12.08 -16.53
C PRO A 81 -25.91 -11.40 -15.76
N SER A 82 -25.92 -10.07 -15.75
CA SER A 82 -27.06 -9.28 -15.30
C SER A 82 -28.27 -9.63 -16.16
N GLU A 83 -29.10 -10.56 -15.68
CA GLU A 83 -30.45 -10.80 -16.19
C GLU A 83 -31.36 -9.65 -15.77
N GLU A 84 -31.15 -8.45 -16.33
CA GLU A 84 -32.15 -7.39 -16.30
C GLU A 84 -32.20 -6.67 -17.66
N GLY A 85 -33.13 -7.15 -18.50
CA GLY A 85 -33.97 -6.33 -19.37
C GLY A 85 -33.37 -5.73 -20.65
N SER A 86 -33.75 -6.29 -21.79
CA SER A 86 -34.26 -5.49 -22.92
C SER A 86 -35.28 -6.32 -23.70
N ASP A 87 -36.53 -6.13 -23.25
CA ASP A 87 -37.78 -6.07 -23.99
C ASP A 87 -37.67 -6.08 -25.53
N GLY A 88 -38.50 -6.92 -26.16
CA GLY A 88 -38.75 -6.99 -27.59
C GLY A 88 -40.21 -7.34 -27.85
#